data_AF-A0AAW5N282-F1
#
_entry.id   AF-A0AAW5N282-F1
#
_cell.length_a   1.000
_cell.length_b   1.000
_cell.length_c   1.000
_cell.angle_alpha   90.00
_cell.angle_beta   90.00
_cell.angle_gamma   90.00
#
_symmetry.space_group_name_H-M   'P 1'
#
loop_
_entity.id
_entity.type
_entity.pdbx_description
1 polymer ?
#
loop_
_entity_poly.entity_id
_entity_poly.type
_entity_poly.pdbx_seq_one_letter_code
_entity_poly.pdbx_strand_id
1 'polypeptide(L)'
;IYQRPFGGQSKNFGGEQAARTAAAADRTGHALLHTLYQQNLKNHTTIFSEWYALDLVKNQDGAVVGCTALCIETGEVVYFK
;
A
#
# COMPACT_ATOMS: atom_id res chain seq x y z
N ILE A 1 11.48 -16.32 7.62
CA ILE A 1 11.61 -15.76 6.26
C ILE A 1 12.69 -16.54 5.54
N TYR A 2 12.46 -16.93 4.29
CA TYR A 2 13.45 -17.59 3.43
C TYR A 2 13.45 -16.94 2.05
N GLN A 3 14.43 -17.26 1.19
CA GLN A 3 14.46 -16.81 -0.20
C GLN A 3 14.19 -17.98 -1.15
N ARG A 4 13.44 -17.73 -2.23
CA ARG A 4 13.12 -18.73 -3.25
C ARG A 4 13.48 -18.25 -4.67
N PRO A 5 13.73 -19.19 -5.61
CA PRO A 5 13.78 -18.88 -7.03
C PRO A 5 12.47 -18.26 -7.53
N PHE A 6 12.57 -17.37 -8.51
CA PHE A 6 11.42 -16.77 -9.17
C PHE A 6 11.75 -16.41 -10.62
N GLY A 7 10.74 -16.42 -11.49
CA GLY A 7 10.93 -16.27 -12.94
C GLY A 7 11.68 -14.99 -13.32
N GLY A 8 12.59 -15.12 -14.30
CA GLY A 8 13.35 -13.98 -14.83
C GLY A 8 14.48 -13.47 -13.93
N GLN A 9 14.83 -14.19 -12.87
CA GLN A 9 15.91 -13.79 -11.96
C GLN A 9 17.15 -14.68 -12.12
N SER A 10 18.29 -14.09 -12.50
CA SER A 10 19.57 -14.78 -12.66
C SER A 10 20.68 -14.16 -11.83
N LYS A 11 21.76 -14.91 -11.62
CA LYS A 11 23.05 -14.41 -11.11
C LYS A 11 23.96 -14.04 -12.28
N ASN A 12 25.03 -13.30 -12.00
CA ASN A 12 26.13 -13.05 -12.95
C ASN A 12 25.65 -12.65 -14.37
N PHE A 13 24.77 -11.64 -14.45
CA PHE A 13 24.29 -11.06 -15.72
C PHE A 13 23.62 -12.05 -16.71
N GLY A 14 22.81 -13.00 -16.21
CA GLY A 14 22.12 -13.97 -17.08
C GLY A 14 22.60 -15.40 -16.94
N GLY A 15 23.45 -15.69 -15.94
CA GLY A 15 23.86 -17.04 -15.59
C GLY A 15 22.75 -17.83 -14.88
N GLU A 16 23.14 -18.62 -13.88
CA GLU A 16 22.22 -19.50 -13.17
C GLU A 16 21.05 -18.78 -12.49
N GLN A 17 19.97 -19.53 -12.25
CA GLN A 17 18.77 -19.04 -11.57
C GLN A 17 19.13 -18.50 -10.17
N ALA A 18 18.72 -17.26 -9.90
CA ALA A 18 18.87 -16.65 -8.57
C ALA A 18 17.72 -17.06 -7.65
N ALA A 19 18.01 -17.15 -6.35
CA ALA A 19 17.03 -17.31 -5.27
C ALA A 19 17.11 -16.08 -4.35
N ARG A 20 16.38 -15.01 -4.70
CA ARG A 20 16.41 -13.73 -3.98
C ARG A 20 15.03 -13.19 -3.61
N THR A 21 13.95 -13.84 -4.02
CA THR A 21 12.59 -13.47 -3.62
C THR A 21 12.37 -13.93 -2.18
N ALA A 22 12.41 -12.99 -1.23
CA ALA A 22 12.07 -13.26 0.16
C ALA A 22 10.58 -13.64 0.29
N ALA A 23 10.28 -14.65 1.11
CA ALA A 23 8.95 -15.19 1.28
C ALA A 23 8.62 -15.55 2.74
N ALA A 24 7.34 -15.40 3.07
CA ALA A 24 6.69 -16.00 4.23
C ALA A 24 5.74 -17.09 3.73
N ALA A 25 6.29 -18.30 3.54
CA ALA A 25 5.61 -19.41 2.88
C ALA A 25 4.96 -18.97 1.55
N ASP A 26 3.70 -19.34 1.33
CA ASP A 26 2.86 -18.97 0.20
C ASP A 26 1.96 -17.74 0.48
N ARG A 27 2.10 -17.10 1.65
CA ARG A 27 1.23 -16.00 2.11
C ARG A 27 1.98 -14.69 2.38
N THR A 28 3.01 -14.42 1.61
CA THR A 28 3.90 -13.26 1.81
C THR A 28 3.14 -11.93 1.82
N GLY A 29 2.19 -11.73 0.90
CA GLY A 29 1.37 -10.51 0.85
C GLY A 29 0.49 -10.33 2.09
N HIS A 30 -0.13 -11.41 2.57
CA HIS A 30 -0.94 -11.39 3.80
C HIS A 30 -0.08 -11.03 5.02
N ALA A 31 1.06 -11.70 5.20
CA ALA A 31 1.97 -11.41 6.31
C ALA A 31 2.49 -9.96 6.25
N LEU A 32 2.84 -9.47 5.06
CA LEU A 32 3.31 -8.10 4.84
C LEU A 32 2.23 -7.07 5.19
N LEU A 33 1.01 -7.23 4.66
CA LEU A 33 -0.08 -6.29 4.87
C LEU A 33 -0.47 -6.22 6.35
N HIS A 34 -0.63 -7.36 7.02
CA HIS A 34 -0.93 -7.40 8.45
C HIS A 34 0.17 -6.75 9.29
N THR A 35 1.44 -7.00 8.95
CA THR A 35 2.58 -6.38 9.65
C THR A 35 2.56 -4.86 9.51
N LEU A 36 2.36 -4.34 8.29
CA LEU A 36 2.30 -2.90 8.03
C LEU A 36 1.10 -2.25 8.73
N TYR A 37 -0.07 -2.88 8.69
CA TYR A 37 -1.26 -2.39 9.38
C TYR A 37 -1.01 -2.29 10.90
N GLN A 38 -0.42 -3.33 11.50
CA GLN A 38 -0.05 -3.31 12.92
C GLN A 38 0.96 -2.21 13.26
N GLN A 39 1.94 -1.94 12.39
CA GLN A 39 2.87 -0.82 12.59
C GLN A 39 2.17 0.55 12.50
N ASN A 40 1.20 0.73 11.60
CA ASN A 40 0.40 1.96 11.53
C ASN A 40 -0.39 2.20 12.82
N LEU A 41 -1.00 1.14 13.38
CA LEU A 41 -1.69 1.22 14.68
C LEU A 41 -0.73 1.62 15.81
N LYS A 42 0.47 1.04 15.84
CA LYS A 42 1.51 1.37 16.83
C LYS A 42 1.97 2.83 16.72
N ASN A 43 2.00 3.37 15.50
CA ASN A 43 2.39 4.75 15.22
C ASN A 43 1.19 5.73 15.22
N HIS A 44 0.03 5.32 15.75
CA HIS A 44 -1.17 6.16 15.88
C HIS A 44 -1.62 6.81 14.57
N THR A 45 -1.46 6.12 13.45
CA THR A 45 -1.99 6.59 12.16
C THR A 45 -3.52 6.53 12.18
N THR A 46 -4.18 7.62 11.76
CA THR A 46 -5.64 7.62 11.59
C THR A 46 -6.02 6.83 10.35
N ILE A 47 -6.84 5.80 10.52
CA ILE A 47 -7.31 4.94 9.42
C ILE A 47 -8.79 5.21 9.19
N PHE A 48 -9.10 5.75 8.00
CA PHE A 48 -10.47 6.00 7.56
C PHE A 48 -10.97 4.79 6.76
N SER A 49 -11.51 3.80 7.46
CA SER A 49 -12.10 2.60 6.83
C SER A 49 -13.39 2.95 6.10
N GLU A 50 -13.57 2.39 4.90
CA GLU A 50 -14.78 2.58 4.08
C GLU A 50 -15.02 4.02 3.63
N TRP A 51 -13.94 4.75 3.35
CA TRP A 51 -13.98 6.03 2.65
C TRP A 51 -13.47 5.89 1.22
N TYR A 52 -14.23 6.43 0.26
CA TYR A 52 -13.88 6.41 -1.15
C TYR A 52 -13.41 7.80 -1.61
N ALA A 53 -12.13 7.93 -1.96
CA ALA A 53 -11.60 9.17 -2.51
C ALA A 53 -12.20 9.44 -3.90
N LEU A 54 -12.78 10.63 -4.08
CA LEU A 54 -13.50 11.02 -5.30
C LEU A 54 -12.61 11.82 -6.25
N ASP A 55 -12.03 12.93 -5.78
CA ASP A 55 -11.17 13.79 -6.60
C ASP A 55 -10.13 14.54 -5.75
N LEU A 56 -9.05 14.99 -6.39
CA LEU A 56 -8.03 15.83 -5.79
C LEU A 56 -8.46 17.29 -5.83
N VAL A 57 -8.31 18.00 -4.71
CA VAL A 57 -8.63 19.43 -4.63
C VAL A 57 -7.38 20.23 -4.93
N LYS A 58 -7.49 21.21 -5.84
CA LYS A 58 -6.39 22.13 -6.20
C LYS A 58 -6.69 23.56 -5.74
N ASN A 59 -5.65 24.28 -5.33
CA ASN A 59 -5.74 25.73 -5.07
C ASN A 59 -5.61 26.54 -6.37
N GLN A 60 -5.65 27.87 -6.25
CA GLN A 60 -5.54 28.80 -7.38
C GLN A 60 -4.18 28.72 -8.11
N ASP A 61 -3.13 28.30 -7.41
CA ASP A 61 -1.79 28.09 -7.98
C ASP A 61 -1.64 26.71 -8.65
N GLY A 62 -2.70 25.88 -8.63
CA GLY A 62 -2.71 24.54 -9.21
C GLY A 62 -2.11 23.44 -8.32
N ALA A 63 -1.73 23.75 -7.08
CA ALA A 63 -1.19 22.78 -6.13
C ALA A 63 -2.31 21.91 -5.52
N VAL A 64 -2.05 20.61 -5.36
CA VAL A 64 -2.97 19.68 -4.67
C VAL A 64 -2.95 19.97 -3.17
N VAL A 65 -4.11 20.27 -2.60
CA VAL A 65 -4.29 20.66 -1.19
C VAL A 65 -5.18 19.69 -0.41
N GLY A 66 -5.53 18.54 -0.98
CA GLY A 66 -6.35 17.53 -0.33
C GLY A 66 -7.17 16.73 -1.34
N CYS A 67 -8.21 16.06 -0.86
CA CYS A 67 -9.18 15.35 -1.70
C CYS A 67 -10.60 15.49 -1.16
N THR A 68 -11.58 15.35 -2.04
CA THR A 68 -12.95 15.05 -1.61
C THR A 68 -13.10 13.54 -1.49
N ALA A 69 -13.91 13.09 -0.53
CA ALA A 69 -14.19 11.67 -0.36
C ALA A 69 -15.60 11.43 0.14
N LEU A 70 -16.16 10.28 -0.24
CA LEU A 70 -17.45 9.79 0.17
C LEU A 70 -17.28 8.82 1.34
N CYS A 71 -17.97 9.07 2.45
CA CYS A 71 -18.18 8.06 3.49
C CYS A 71 -19.18 7.03 2.95
N ILE A 72 -18.76 5.78 2.77
CA ILE A 72 -19.63 4.74 2.20
C ILE A 72 -20.77 4.40 3.17
N GLU A 73 -20.49 4.44 4.48
CA GLU A 73 -21.48 4.12 5.53
C GLU A 73 -22.63 5.14 5.57
N THR A 74 -22.32 6.44 5.48
CA THR A 74 -23.32 7.51 5.65
C THR A 74 -23.78 8.14 4.34
N GLY A 75 -23.02 7.99 3.26
CA GLY A 75 -23.22 8.69 1.99
C GLY A 75 -22.76 10.17 2.01
N GLU A 76 -22.13 10.64 3.09
CA GLU A 76 -21.66 12.02 3.21
C GLU A 76 -20.40 12.26 2.37
N VAL A 77 -20.35 13.40 1.69
CA VAL A 77 -19.14 13.86 0.99
C VAL A 77 -18.43 14.92 1.81
N VAL A 78 -17.16 14.68 2.12
CA VAL A 78 -16.32 15.59 2.91
C VAL A 78 -15.06 15.98 2.16
N TYR A 79 -14.44 17.08 2.60
CA TYR A 79 -13.10 17.48 2.17
C TYR A 79 -12.06 17.06 3.21
N PHE A 80 -11.10 16.24 2.78
CA PHE A 80 -9.91 15.88 3.55
C PHE A 80 -8.76 16.82 3.21
N LYS A 81 -8.19 17.45 4.23
CA LYS A 81 -7.03 18.34 4.14
C LYS A 81 -5.80 17.69 4.78
#